data_AF-A0A9E3V448-F1
#
_entry.id   AF-A0A9E3V448-F1
#
_cell.length_a   1.000
_cell.length_b   1.000
_cell.length_c   1.000
_cell.angle_alpha   90.00
_cell.angle_beta   90.00
_cell.angle_gamma   90.00
#
_symmetry.space_group_name_H-M   'P 1'
#
loop_
_entity.id
_entity.type
_entity.pdbx_description
1 polymer ?
#
loop_
_entity_poly.entity_id
_entity_poly.type
_entity_poly.pdbx_seq_one_letter_code
_entity_poly.pdbx_strand_id
1 'polypeptide(L)'
;MPTGHRSRAVLPLLILVALAPAGWADEERDARLARLRSMPRPQREALARNLETFDRLGPAEQAAIRDLDRRIAEADPVDRKRYYEVLRRYHLWLQTLTPEQRQALAAAPPDRRLDLIARYRAEQAKAPPRRETIDLVQIALSPLGLWQTALQLKIWFSITPAERKALEQIRAPDERAKQLRQYGK
;
A
#
# COMPACT_ATOMS: atom_id res chain seq x y z
N MET A 1 27.17 -62.93 36.42
CA MET A 1 25.72 -63.07 36.70
C MET A 1 25.36 -62.24 37.92
N PRO A 2 24.21 -61.55 37.99
CA PRO A 2 23.33 -60.96 36.96
C PRO A 2 23.35 -59.40 37.06
N THR A 3 23.49 -58.64 35.97
CA THR A 3 22.47 -58.09 35.05
C THR A 3 21.42 -57.15 35.66
N GLY A 4 21.41 -55.90 35.17
CA GLY A 4 20.34 -54.91 35.35
C GLY A 4 20.29 -53.92 34.19
N HIS A 5 20.06 -54.42 32.96
CA HIS A 5 19.66 -53.60 31.81
C HIS A 5 18.22 -53.13 31.97
N ARG A 6 17.96 -51.81 31.91
CA ARG A 6 16.73 -51.17 31.36
C ARG A 6 17.07 -49.70 31.08
N SER A 7 16.68 -49.00 30.03
CA SER A 7 16.14 -49.29 28.70
C SER A 7 16.32 -47.95 27.97
N ARG A 8 16.98 -47.95 26.80
CA ARG A 8 17.07 -46.77 25.93
C ARG A 8 15.67 -46.49 25.37
N ALA A 9 15.04 -45.40 25.80
CA ALA A 9 13.87 -44.85 25.12
C ALA A 9 14.34 -43.70 24.22
N VAL A 10 14.88 -44.03 23.05
CA VAL A 10 15.02 -43.07 21.96
C VAL A 10 13.66 -43.00 21.28
N LEU A 11 12.87 -41.98 21.61
CA LEU A 11 11.65 -41.65 20.88
C LEU A 11 12.04 -41.22 19.46
N PRO A 12 11.56 -41.88 18.40
CA PRO A 12 11.71 -41.35 17.05
C PRO A 12 10.76 -40.16 16.91
N LEU A 13 11.33 -38.96 16.79
CA LEU A 13 10.62 -37.77 16.35
C LEU A 13 10.21 -37.99 14.89
N LEU A 14 8.94 -38.34 14.68
CA LEU A 14 8.28 -38.37 13.38
C LEU A 14 8.37 -36.96 12.75
N ILE A 15 9.31 -36.78 11.83
CA ILE A 15 9.30 -35.66 10.90
C ILE A 15 8.13 -35.91 9.95
N LEU A 16 7.00 -35.27 10.23
CA LEU A 16 5.89 -35.16 9.31
C LEU A 16 6.33 -34.21 8.18
N VAL A 17 6.95 -34.77 7.14
CA VAL A 17 7.13 -34.07 5.87
C VAL A 17 5.73 -33.80 5.34
N ALA A 18 5.31 -32.54 5.33
CA ALA A 18 4.11 -32.08 4.65
C ALA A 18 4.29 -32.30 3.14
N LEU A 19 3.96 -33.51 2.69
CA LEU A 19 3.88 -33.86 1.28
C LEU A 19 2.63 -33.19 0.72
N ALA A 20 2.77 -31.96 0.23
CA ALA A 20 1.72 -31.33 -0.56
C ALA A 20 1.43 -32.24 -1.78
N PRO A 21 0.17 -32.64 -2.03
CA PRO A 21 -0.15 -33.50 -3.16
C PRO A 21 0.21 -32.81 -4.48
N ALA A 22 0.98 -33.49 -5.33
CA ALA A 22 1.56 -32.94 -6.56
C ALA A 22 0.53 -32.28 -7.50
N GLY A 23 -0.73 -32.75 -7.50
CA GLY A 23 -1.80 -32.20 -8.34
C GLY A 23 -2.25 -30.77 -7.98
N TRP A 24 -2.16 -30.36 -6.71
CA TRP A 24 -2.58 -29.01 -6.29
C TRP A 24 -1.60 -27.94 -6.76
N ALA A 25 -0.31 -28.28 -6.81
CA ALA A 25 0.72 -27.36 -7.29
C ALA A 25 0.61 -27.11 -8.80
N ASP A 26 0.18 -28.11 -9.58
CA ASP A 26 0.05 -27.99 -11.03
C ASP A 26 -1.22 -27.22 -11.44
N GLU A 27 -2.36 -27.43 -10.76
CA GLU A 27 -3.57 -26.62 -10.98
C GLU A 27 -3.33 -25.13 -10.67
N GLU A 28 -2.62 -24.84 -9.58
CA GLU A 28 -2.32 -23.45 -9.20
C GLU A 28 -1.34 -22.79 -10.18
N ARG A 29 -0.38 -23.56 -10.71
CA ARG A 29 0.52 -23.11 -11.78
C ARG A 29 -0.25 -22.80 -13.06
N ASP A 30 -1.15 -23.69 -13.47
CA ASP A 30 -1.96 -23.51 -14.68
C ASP A 30 -2.88 -22.29 -14.56
N ALA A 31 -3.50 -22.09 -13.39
CA ALA A 31 -4.30 -20.89 -13.12
C ALA A 31 -3.48 -19.60 -13.18
N ARG A 32 -2.24 -19.60 -12.66
CA ARG A 32 -1.34 -18.44 -12.77
C ARG A 32 -0.92 -18.17 -14.21
N LEU A 33 -0.61 -19.22 -14.98
CA LEU A 33 -0.26 -19.10 -16.40
C LEU A 33 -1.44 -18.59 -17.23
N ALA A 34 -2.65 -19.08 -16.96
CA ALA A 34 -3.87 -18.58 -17.59
C ALA A 34 -4.09 -17.09 -17.29
N ARG A 35 -3.93 -16.69 -16.02
CA ARG A 35 -4.02 -15.28 -15.61
C ARG A 35 -2.98 -14.41 -16.32
N LEU A 36 -1.74 -14.87 -16.44
CA LEU A 36 -0.69 -14.15 -17.18
C LEU A 36 -1.04 -14.02 -18.66
N ARG A 37 -1.52 -15.09 -19.31
CA ARG A 37 -1.92 -15.06 -20.73
C ARG A 37 -3.11 -14.13 -20.98
N SER A 38 -4.04 -14.03 -20.04
CA SER A 38 -5.20 -13.12 -20.15
C SER A 38 -4.87 -11.66 -19.88
N MET A 39 -3.68 -11.33 -19.34
CA MET A 39 -3.30 -9.94 -19.08
C MET A 39 -3.01 -9.16 -20.38
N PRO A 40 -3.56 -7.94 -20.53
CA PRO A 40 -3.17 -7.02 -21.60
C PRO A 40 -1.65 -6.81 -21.63
N ARG A 41 -1.10 -6.66 -22.83
CA ARG A 41 0.35 -6.48 -23.04
C ARG A 41 0.97 -5.39 -22.15
N PRO A 42 0.39 -4.18 -22.00
CA PRO A 42 0.96 -3.15 -21.13
C PRO A 42 1.07 -3.57 -19.66
N GLN A 43 0.10 -4.35 -19.17
CA GLN A 43 0.11 -4.87 -17.81
C GLN A 43 1.19 -5.94 -17.63
N ARG A 44 1.35 -6.83 -18.61
CA ARG A 44 2.44 -7.83 -18.60
C ARG A 44 3.82 -7.17 -18.60
N GLU A 45 4.01 -6.12 -19.40
CA GLU A 45 5.27 -5.38 -19.44
C GLU A 45 5.57 -4.67 -18.11
N ALA A 46 4.55 -4.08 -17.48
CA ALA A 46 4.70 -3.50 -16.14
C ALA A 46 5.06 -4.57 -15.09
N LEU A 47 4.41 -5.73 -15.15
CA LEU A 47 4.71 -6.86 -14.26
C LEU A 47 6.15 -7.36 -14.46
N ALA A 48 6.61 -7.48 -15.71
CA ALA A 48 7.97 -7.90 -16.02
C ALA A 48 9.03 -6.93 -15.46
N ARG A 49 8.82 -5.61 -15.60
CA ARG A 49 9.72 -4.59 -15.01
C ARG A 49 9.75 -4.64 -13.49
N ASN A 50 8.60 -4.88 -12.86
CA ASN A 50 8.51 -5.01 -11.41
C ASN A 50 9.25 -6.27 -10.92
N LEU A 51 9.11 -7.39 -11.65
CA LEU A 51 9.83 -8.63 -11.35
C LEU A 51 11.34 -8.44 -11.51
N GLU A 52 11.79 -7.83 -12.61
CA GLU A 52 13.22 -7.51 -12.82
C GLU A 52 13.78 -6.63 -11.68
N THR A 53 13.00 -5.64 -11.23
CA THR A 53 13.40 -4.78 -10.10
C THR A 53 13.50 -5.58 -8.80
N PHE A 54 12.57 -6.49 -8.57
CA PHE A 54 12.56 -7.36 -7.39
C PHE A 54 13.73 -8.36 -7.41
N ASP A 55 14.03 -8.94 -8.57
CA ASP A 55 15.12 -9.91 -8.73
C ASP A 55 16.52 -9.28 -8.54
N ARG A 56 16.64 -7.96 -8.76
CA ARG A 56 17.86 -7.19 -8.46
C ARG A 56 18.10 -6.95 -6.96
N LEU A 57 17.10 -7.15 -6.11
CA LEU A 57 17.23 -6.96 -4.67
C LEU A 57 18.07 -8.08 -4.05
N GLY A 58 18.74 -7.78 -2.93
CA GLY A 58 19.46 -8.81 -2.17
C GLY A 58 18.51 -9.87 -1.59
N PRO A 59 18.98 -11.10 -1.32
CA PRO A 59 18.13 -12.18 -0.83
C PRO A 59 17.40 -11.84 0.49
N ALA A 60 18.04 -11.08 1.37
CA ALA A 60 17.43 -10.61 2.62
C ALA A 60 16.27 -9.62 2.37
N GLU A 61 16.41 -8.71 1.40
CA GLU A 61 15.37 -7.75 1.04
C GLU A 61 14.20 -8.43 0.35
N GLN A 62 14.48 -9.37 -0.57
CA GLN A 62 13.44 -10.19 -1.19
C GLN A 62 12.64 -10.99 -0.16
N ALA A 63 13.34 -11.60 0.82
CA ALA A 63 12.69 -12.33 1.91
C ALA A 63 11.81 -11.41 2.76
N ALA A 64 12.30 -10.21 3.11
CA ALA A 64 11.52 -9.23 3.86
C ALA A 64 10.26 -8.78 3.12
N ILE A 65 10.33 -8.57 1.80
CA ILE A 65 9.17 -8.21 0.98
C ILE A 65 8.16 -9.36 0.90
N ARG A 66 8.63 -10.60 0.67
CA ARG A 66 7.74 -11.79 0.65
C ARG A 66 7.06 -11.99 2.01
N ASP A 67 7.80 -11.77 3.10
CA ASP A 67 7.24 -11.85 4.45
C ASP A 67 6.19 -10.76 4.70
N LEU A 68 6.44 -9.52 4.25
CA LEU A 68 5.46 -8.45 4.33
C LEU A 68 4.19 -8.77 3.54
N ASP A 69 4.32 -9.24 2.29
CA ASP A 69 3.19 -9.63 1.45
C ASP A 69 2.35 -10.73 2.10
N ARG A 70 3.02 -11.76 2.63
CA ARG A 70 2.37 -12.85 3.38
C ARG A 70 1.59 -12.34 4.59
N ARG A 71 2.21 -11.49 5.43
CA ARG A 71 1.54 -10.92 6.62
C ARG A 71 0.32 -10.08 6.25
N ILE A 72 0.38 -9.33 5.14
CA ILE A 72 -0.77 -8.56 4.64
C ILE A 72 -1.86 -9.49 4.10
N ALA A 73 -1.49 -10.57 3.42
CA ALA A 73 -2.45 -11.54 2.87
C ALA A 73 -3.21 -12.29 3.97
N GLU A 74 -2.53 -12.63 5.06
CA GLU A 74 -3.05 -13.32 6.26
C GLU A 74 -3.88 -12.41 7.17
N ALA A 75 -3.77 -11.09 7.04
CA ALA A 75 -4.56 -10.14 7.82
C ALA A 75 -6.05 -10.19 7.48
N ASP A 76 -6.89 -9.79 8.45
CA ASP A 76 -8.33 -9.64 8.25
C ASP A 76 -8.64 -8.76 7.02
N PRO A 77 -9.73 -9.04 6.26
CA PRO A 77 -10.02 -8.33 5.01
C PRO A 77 -10.07 -6.80 5.15
N VAL A 78 -10.55 -6.30 6.30
CA VAL A 78 -10.62 -4.86 6.60
C VAL A 78 -9.22 -4.27 6.75
N ASP A 79 -8.36 -4.93 7.54
CA ASP A 79 -6.99 -4.47 7.77
C ASP A 79 -6.12 -4.62 6.54
N ARG A 80 -6.28 -5.71 5.79
CA ARG A 80 -5.60 -5.91 4.50
C ARG A 80 -5.87 -4.75 3.54
N LYS A 81 -7.13 -4.33 3.40
CA LYS A 81 -7.49 -3.16 2.59
C LYS A 81 -6.80 -1.90 3.10
N ARG A 82 -6.86 -1.66 4.41
CA ARG A 82 -6.24 -0.50 5.06
C ARG A 82 -4.72 -0.46 4.82
N TYR A 83 -4.03 -1.61 4.92
CA TYR A 83 -2.60 -1.70 4.68
C TYR A 83 -2.22 -1.40 3.24
N TYR A 84 -2.95 -1.95 2.25
CA TYR A 84 -2.72 -1.58 0.85
C TYR A 84 -2.98 -0.11 0.57
N GLU A 85 -3.99 0.50 1.21
CA GLU A 85 -4.23 1.95 1.09
C GLU A 85 -3.10 2.79 1.70
N VAL A 86 -2.51 2.35 2.81
CA VAL A 86 -1.32 3.00 3.39
C VAL A 86 -0.13 2.89 2.44
N LEU A 87 0.18 1.70 1.91
CA LEU A 87 1.28 1.50 0.96
C LEU A 87 1.09 2.34 -0.30
N ARG A 88 -0.12 2.39 -0.84
CA ARG A 88 -0.47 3.21 -2.00
C ARG A 88 -0.25 4.70 -1.74
N ARG A 89 -0.76 5.21 -0.61
CA ARG A 89 -0.57 6.62 -0.21
C ARG A 89 0.91 6.94 0.00
N TYR A 90 1.65 6.05 0.64
CA TYR A 90 3.09 6.23 0.81
C TYR A 90 3.82 6.30 -0.54
N HIS A 91 3.53 5.37 -1.46
CA HIS A 91 4.12 5.36 -2.81
C HIS A 91 3.83 6.65 -3.59
N LEU A 92 2.56 7.08 -3.58
CA LEU A 92 2.15 8.32 -4.23
C LEU A 92 2.84 9.54 -3.63
N TRP A 93 2.93 9.62 -2.31
CA TRP A 93 3.66 10.70 -1.65
C TRP A 93 5.15 10.68 -1.98
N LEU A 94 5.79 9.50 -2.03
CA LEU A 94 7.20 9.38 -2.37
C LEU A 94 7.52 9.95 -3.77
N GLN A 95 6.57 9.89 -4.71
CA GLN A 95 6.70 10.49 -6.05
C GLN A 95 6.69 12.02 -6.04
N THR A 96 6.17 12.65 -4.98
CA THR A 96 6.15 14.12 -4.83
C THR A 96 7.48 14.70 -4.32
N LEU A 97 8.38 13.84 -3.83
CA LEU A 97 9.64 14.25 -3.24
C LEU A 97 10.72 14.52 -4.29
N THR A 98 11.67 15.40 -3.95
CA THR A 98 12.84 15.64 -4.80
C THR A 98 13.75 14.40 -4.84
N PRO A 99 14.60 14.23 -5.86
CA PRO A 99 15.56 13.15 -5.92
C PRO A 99 16.42 13.02 -4.64
N GLU A 100 16.85 14.14 -4.08
CA GLU A 100 17.67 14.22 -2.87
C GLU A 100 16.91 13.73 -1.63
N GLN A 101 15.65 14.16 -1.48
CA GLN A 101 14.78 13.72 -0.39
C GLN A 101 14.51 12.21 -0.45
N ARG A 102 14.29 11.66 -1.66
CA ARG A 102 14.12 10.22 -1.86
C ARG A 102 15.37 9.44 -1.51
N GLN A 103 16.54 9.92 -1.92
CA GLN A 103 17.81 9.30 -1.59
C GLN A 103 18.07 9.30 -0.08
N ALA A 104 17.80 10.42 0.59
CA ALA A 104 17.91 10.52 2.05
C ALA A 104 17.01 9.52 2.78
N LEU A 105 15.76 9.32 2.31
CA LEU A 105 14.86 8.31 2.89
C LEU A 105 15.34 6.88 2.64
N ALA A 106 15.86 6.58 1.45
CA ALA A 106 16.36 5.26 1.09
C ALA A 106 17.57 4.88 1.97
N ALA A 107 18.49 5.83 2.19
CA ALA A 107 19.70 5.63 2.99
C ALA A 107 19.44 5.61 4.51
N ALA A 108 18.33 6.17 4.99
CA ALA A 108 18.03 6.24 6.41
C ALA A 108 17.63 4.87 6.99
N PRO A 109 18.09 4.52 8.21
CA PRO A 109 17.60 3.36 8.94
C PRO A 109 16.12 3.52 9.30
N PRO A 110 15.40 2.41 9.59
CA PRO A 110 13.94 2.42 9.80
C PRO A 110 13.45 3.48 10.78
N ASP A 111 14.11 3.60 11.93
CA ASP A 111 13.71 4.54 12.99
C ASP A 111 13.83 6.00 12.55
N ARG A 112 14.90 6.33 11.82
CA ARG A 112 15.13 7.70 11.28
C ARG A 112 14.29 8.01 10.07
N ARG A 113 13.81 6.99 9.36
CA ARG A 113 12.97 7.18 8.16
C ARG A 113 11.64 7.82 8.53
N LEU A 114 11.05 7.46 9.68
CA LEU A 114 9.80 8.07 10.17
C LEU A 114 9.98 9.56 10.51
N ASP A 115 11.10 9.93 11.16
CA ASP A 115 11.43 11.32 11.47
C ASP A 115 11.54 12.17 10.18
N LEU A 116 12.23 11.64 9.17
CA LEU A 116 12.36 12.31 7.87
C LEU A 116 11.02 12.46 7.15
N ILE A 117 10.18 11.43 7.18
CA ILE A 117 8.81 11.50 6.63
C ILE A 117 8.03 12.61 7.32
N ALA A 118 8.04 12.67 8.65
CA ALA A 118 7.34 13.69 9.42
C ALA A 118 7.84 15.10 9.08
N ARG A 119 9.16 15.28 8.96
CA ARG A 119 9.79 16.54 8.56
C ARG A 119 9.35 16.99 7.17
N TYR A 120 9.46 16.12 6.16
CA TYR A 120 9.10 16.47 4.78
C TYR A 120 7.61 16.78 4.63
N ARG A 121 6.74 16.07 5.36
CA ARG A 121 5.31 16.39 5.42
C ARG A 121 5.07 17.79 6.00
N ALA A 122 5.78 18.16 7.07
CA ALA A 122 5.66 19.49 7.66
C ALA A 122 6.19 20.59 6.74
N GLU A 123 7.27 20.35 5.99
CA GLU A 123 7.78 21.27 4.97
C GLU A 123 6.76 21.47 3.83
N GLN A 124 6.16 20.39 3.34
CA GLN A 124 5.10 20.45 2.31
C GLN A 124 3.85 21.20 2.79
N ALA A 125 3.48 21.08 4.07
CA ALA A 125 2.33 21.79 4.64
C ALA A 125 2.56 23.31 4.78
N LYS A 126 3.83 23.74 4.92
CA LYS A 126 4.21 25.16 5.00
C LYS A 126 4.33 25.82 3.63
N ALA A 127 4.55 25.05 2.57
CA ALA A 127 4.59 25.57 1.22
C ALA A 127 3.18 26.04 0.81
N PRO A 128 3.02 27.26 0.25
CA PRO A 128 1.73 27.69 -0.28
C PRO A 128 1.27 26.70 -1.36
N PRO A 129 -0.04 26.37 -1.43
CA PRO A 129 -0.54 25.44 -2.44
C PRO A 129 -0.16 26.00 -3.81
N ARG A 130 0.67 25.27 -4.57
CA ARG A 130 0.93 25.61 -5.97
C ARG A 130 -0.43 25.68 -6.67
N ARG A 131 -0.79 26.87 -7.14
CA ARG A 131 -2.10 27.17 -7.75
C ARG A 131 -2.34 26.50 -9.11
N GLU A 132 -1.47 25.61 -9.53
CA GLU A 132 -1.48 25.08 -10.89
C GLU A 132 -1.55 23.56 -10.85
N THR A 133 -2.67 23.08 -11.39
CA THR A 133 -3.08 21.68 -11.57
C THR A 133 -3.77 21.03 -10.38
N ILE A 134 -4.95 20.46 -10.67
CA ILE A 134 -5.64 19.49 -9.82
C ILE A 134 -4.67 18.32 -9.66
N ASP A 135 -3.91 18.32 -8.58
CA ASP A 135 -2.95 17.27 -8.31
C ASP A 135 -3.71 15.99 -7.91
N LEU A 136 -3.89 15.10 -8.89
CA LEU A 136 -4.52 13.80 -8.69
C LEU A 136 -3.82 12.99 -7.58
N VAL A 137 -2.54 13.27 -7.30
CA VAL A 137 -1.79 12.69 -6.19
C VAL A 137 -2.27 13.24 -4.85
N GLN A 138 -2.48 14.56 -4.71
CA GLN A 138 -3.08 15.16 -3.51
C GLN A 138 -4.51 14.66 -3.28
N ILE A 139 -5.29 14.53 -4.35
CA ILE A 139 -6.65 13.96 -4.27
C ILE A 139 -6.61 12.48 -3.86
N ALA A 140 -5.68 11.69 -4.40
CA ALA A 140 -5.52 10.29 -4.03
C ALA A 140 -4.96 10.10 -2.61
N LEU A 141 -4.31 11.12 -2.06
CA LEU A 141 -3.81 11.21 -0.68
C LEU A 141 -4.83 11.80 0.30
N SER A 142 -5.92 12.38 -0.20
CA SER A 142 -7.01 12.91 0.61
C SER A 142 -7.59 11.81 1.51
N PRO A 143 -7.92 12.10 2.78
CA PRO A 143 -8.61 11.14 3.66
C PRO A 143 -9.96 10.71 3.08
N LEU A 144 -10.52 11.49 2.16
CA LEU A 144 -11.71 11.19 1.39
C LEU A 144 -11.22 10.67 0.03
N GLY A 145 -11.18 9.35 -0.19
CA GLY A 145 -10.60 8.76 -1.40
C GLY A 145 -11.13 9.31 -2.74
N LEU A 146 -10.53 8.90 -3.86
CA LEU A 146 -10.77 9.45 -5.21
C LEU A 146 -12.25 9.63 -5.58
N TRP A 147 -13.08 8.63 -5.31
CA TRP A 147 -14.51 8.67 -5.60
C TRP A 147 -15.24 9.76 -4.81
N GLN A 148 -14.91 9.89 -3.53
CA GLN A 148 -15.55 10.87 -2.65
C GLN A 148 -15.14 12.30 -3.02
N THR A 149 -13.89 12.48 -3.47
CA THR A 149 -13.43 13.76 -4.00
C THR A 149 -14.12 14.10 -5.33
N ALA A 150 -14.30 13.13 -6.23
CA ALA A 150 -15.03 13.34 -7.48
C ALA A 150 -16.50 13.76 -7.23
N LEU A 151 -17.17 13.14 -6.26
CA LEU A 151 -18.52 13.56 -5.84
C LEU A 151 -18.53 14.98 -5.29
N GLN A 152 -17.57 15.35 -4.44
CA GLN A 152 -17.46 16.71 -3.91
C GLN A 152 -17.21 17.74 -5.01
N LEU A 153 -16.35 17.45 -5.98
CA LEU A 153 -16.13 18.32 -7.14
C LEU A 153 -17.40 18.48 -7.98
N LYS A 154 -18.14 17.38 -8.22
CA LYS A 154 -19.41 17.44 -8.94
C LYS A 154 -20.41 18.37 -8.24
N ILE A 155 -20.53 18.27 -6.92
CA ILE A 155 -21.41 19.15 -6.13
C ILE A 155 -20.89 20.59 -6.17
N TRP A 156 -19.58 20.80 -6.04
CA TRP A 156 -18.97 22.14 -6.10
C TRP A 156 -19.24 22.87 -7.43
N PHE A 157 -19.32 22.13 -8.53
CA PHE A 157 -19.68 22.68 -9.84
C PHE A 157 -21.19 22.86 -10.04
N SER A 158 -22.04 22.23 -9.23
CA SER A 158 -23.51 22.35 -9.34
C SER A 158 -24.11 23.41 -8.41
N ILE A 159 -23.39 23.87 -7.39
CA ILE A 159 -23.88 24.93 -6.47
C ILE A 159 -23.79 26.33 -7.07
N THR A 160 -24.66 27.23 -6.59
CA THR A 160 -24.73 28.62 -7.02
C THR A 160 -23.53 29.45 -6.51
N PRO A 161 -23.22 30.60 -7.15
CA PRO A 161 -22.16 31.50 -6.68
C PRO A 161 -22.35 32.00 -5.22
N ALA A 162 -23.60 32.16 -4.78
CA ALA A 162 -23.92 32.59 -3.42
C ALA A 162 -23.60 31.48 -2.39
N GLU A 163 -23.95 30.23 -2.67
CA GLU A 163 -23.66 29.08 -1.83
C GLU A 163 -22.15 28.78 -1.78
N ARG A 164 -21.46 28.95 -2.90
CA ARG A 164 -19.99 28.83 -2.96
C ARG A 164 -19.32 29.85 -2.04
N LYS A 165 -19.76 31.10 -2.07
CA LYS A 165 -19.23 32.17 -1.21
C LYS A 165 -19.48 31.88 0.27
N ALA A 166 -20.62 31.28 0.63
CA ALA A 166 -20.92 30.85 2.00
C ALA A 166 -19.97 29.73 2.46
N LEU A 167 -19.66 28.76 1.60
CA LEU A 167 -18.73 27.67 1.89
C LEU A 167 -17.27 28.14 2.04
N GLU A 168 -16.85 29.14 1.26
CA GLU A 168 -15.50 29.72 1.34
C GLU A 168 -15.26 30.46 2.67
N GLN A 169 -16.32 30.98 3.31
CA GLN A 169 -16.22 31.62 4.63
C GLN A 169 -15.97 30.65 5.78
N ILE A 170 -16.24 29.35 5.60
CA ILE A 170 -15.99 28.32 6.62
C ILE A 170 -14.50 28.06 6.68
N ARG A 171 -13.86 28.38 7.80
CA ARG A 171 -12.40 28.16 7.98
C ARG A 171 -12.03 26.70 8.19
N ALA A 172 -12.89 25.90 8.82
CA ALA A 172 -12.62 24.51 9.11
C ALA A 172 -12.85 23.61 7.87
N PRO A 173 -11.83 22.90 7.36
CA PRO A 173 -11.94 22.12 6.13
C PRO A 173 -12.93 20.96 6.25
N ASP A 174 -13.02 20.33 7.42
CA ASP A 174 -13.94 19.21 7.66
C ASP A 174 -15.40 19.65 7.70
N GLU A 175 -15.68 20.81 8.31
CA GLU A 175 -17.01 21.41 8.35
C GLU A 175 -17.45 21.85 6.95
N ARG A 176 -16.54 22.43 6.18
CA ARG A 176 -16.78 22.79 4.78
C ARG A 176 -17.13 21.56 3.94
N ALA A 177 -16.38 20.47 4.10
CA ALA A 177 -16.66 19.20 3.42
C ALA A 177 -18.01 18.58 3.84
N LYS A 178 -18.41 18.75 5.12
CA LYS A 178 -19.71 18.29 5.62
C LYS A 178 -20.87 19.11 5.05
N GLN A 179 -20.76 20.43 5.01
CA GLN A 179 -21.77 21.31 4.42
C GLN A 179 -21.87 21.13 2.90
N LEU A 180 -20.75 20.98 2.19
CA LEU A 180 -20.77 20.71 0.75
C LEU A 180 -21.63 19.48 0.40
N ARG A 181 -21.59 18.43 1.23
CA ARG A 181 -22.43 17.23 1.04
C ARG A 181 -23.93 17.47 1.24
N GLN A 182 -24.32 18.51 1.98
CA GLN A 182 -25.74 18.84 2.19
C GLN A 182 -26.39 19.41 0.91
N TYR A 183 -25.60 20.04 0.04
CA TYR A 183 -26.05 20.55 -1.25
C TYR A 183 -26.17 19.48 -2.35
N GLY A 184 -25.62 18.28 -2.11
CA GLY A 184 -25.67 17.16 -3.06
C GLY A 184 -26.85 16.20 -2.88
N LYS A 185 -27.90 16.64 -2.16
CA LYS A 185 -29.15 15.88 -1.97
C LYS A 185 -30.11 16.08 -3.14
#